data_AF-A0A1I5DQC2-F1
#
_entry.id   AF-A0A1I5DQC2-F1
#
_cell.length_a   1.000
_cell.length_b   1.000
_cell.length_c   1.000
_cell.angle_alpha   90.00
_cell.angle_beta   90.00
_cell.angle_gamma   90.00
#
_symmetry.space_group_name_H-M   'P 1'
#
loop_
_entity.id
_entity.type
_entity.pdbx_description
1 polymer ?
#
loop_
_entity_poly.entity_id
_entity_poly.type
_entity_poly.pdbx_seq_one_letter_code
_entity_poly.pdbx_strand_id
1 'polypeptide(L)'
;MKKITLIAAAALVALSGVAQADVSRKVGRATKIQSGNSSVMPAEGYSSQWWTHPIGCEYSRAGRPGEIVWYLIINTARPGCPTYIVQRGFSDVY
;
A
#
# COMPACT_ATOMS: atom_id res chain seq x y z
N MET A 1 -7.09 2.39 -60.05
CA MET A 1 -7.67 3.09 -58.87
C MET A 1 -8.54 2.11 -58.06
N LYS A 2 -7.96 1.20 -57.27
CA LYS A 2 -8.75 0.30 -56.39
C LYS A 2 -7.94 -0.49 -55.35
N LYS A 3 -6.60 -0.37 -55.33
CA LYS A 3 -5.73 -1.16 -54.44
C LYS A 3 -5.21 -0.39 -53.22
N ILE A 4 -5.50 0.91 -53.10
CA ILE A 4 -4.93 1.76 -52.05
C ILE A 4 -5.89 1.89 -50.85
N THR A 5 -7.17 1.55 -51.01
CA THR A 5 -8.20 1.79 -50.00
C THR A 5 -8.31 0.73 -48.90
N LEU A 6 -7.48 -0.32 -48.91
CA LEU A 6 -7.56 -1.40 -47.92
C LEU A 6 -6.52 -1.32 -46.80
N ILE A 7 -5.50 -0.47 -46.92
CA ILE A 7 -4.42 -0.40 -45.92
C ILE A 7 -4.75 0.55 -44.76
N ALA A 8 -5.64 1.52 -44.98
CA ALA A 8 -6.00 2.51 -43.96
C ALA A 8 -6.88 1.95 -42.82
N ALA A 9 -7.64 0.87 -43.06
CA ALA A 9 -8.55 0.31 -42.06
C ALA A 9 -7.86 -0.62 -41.04
N ALA A 10 -6.74 -1.24 -41.42
CA ALA A 10 -6.00 -2.16 -40.54
C ALA A 10 -5.14 -1.43 -39.50
N ALA A 11 -4.71 -0.19 -39.78
CA ALA A 11 -3.83 0.57 -38.91
C ALA A 11 -4.53 1.13 -37.66
N LEU A 12 -5.86 1.27 -37.66
CA LEU A 12 -6.61 1.85 -36.55
C LEU A 12 -6.94 0.84 -35.43
N VAL A 13 -6.93 -0.46 -35.72
CA VAL A 13 -7.25 -1.52 -34.73
C VAL A 13 -6.03 -1.88 -33.86
N ALA A 14 -4.81 -1.53 -34.31
CA ALA A 14 -3.58 -1.81 -33.56
C ALA A 14 -3.31 -0.83 -32.40
N LEU A 15 -4.09 0.26 -32.29
CA LEU A 15 -3.90 1.31 -31.28
C LEU A 15 -4.82 1.18 -30.06
N SER A 16 -5.73 0.21 -30.03
CA SER A 16 -6.52 -0.11 -28.82
C SER A 16 -5.70 -0.96 -27.83
N GLY A 17 -4.45 -0.56 -27.59
CA GLY A 17 -3.73 -1.04 -26.42
C GLY A 17 -4.48 -0.50 -25.21
N VAL A 18 -5.10 -1.40 -24.43
CA VAL A 18 -5.61 -1.02 -23.12
C VAL A 18 -4.41 -0.52 -22.33
N ALA A 19 -4.29 0.81 -22.18
CA ALA A 19 -3.33 1.38 -21.25
C ALA A 19 -3.82 1.03 -19.85
N GLN A 20 -3.48 -0.17 -19.39
CA GLN A 20 -3.73 -0.57 -18.01
C GLN A 20 -2.83 0.31 -17.14
N ALA A 21 -3.43 1.32 -16.52
CA ALA A 21 -2.74 2.04 -15.46
C ALA A 21 -2.51 1.06 -14.32
N ASP A 22 -1.26 0.58 -14.18
CA ASP A 22 -0.86 -0.18 -13.01
C ASP A 22 -0.89 0.76 -11.80
N VAL A 23 -2.07 0.85 -11.19
CA VAL A 23 -2.30 1.58 -9.94
C VAL A 23 -1.94 0.71 -8.74
N SER A 24 -1.30 -0.46 -8.91
CA SER A 24 -0.94 -1.36 -7.82
C SER A 24 0.02 -0.69 -6.82
N ARG A 25 0.82 0.28 -7.30
CA ARG A 25 1.62 1.19 -6.45
C ARG A 25 0.81 2.26 -5.71
N LYS A 26 -0.36 2.67 -6.23
CA LYS A 26 -1.25 3.70 -5.62
C LYS A 26 -2.30 3.07 -4.71
N VAL A 27 -2.77 1.89 -5.07
CA VAL A 27 -3.73 1.06 -4.32
C VAL A 27 -2.90 -0.09 -3.76
N GLY A 28 -2.15 0.20 -2.70
CA GLY A 28 -1.09 -0.66 -2.17
C GLY A 28 -1.55 -2.11 -2.00
N ARG A 29 -1.25 -2.94 -3.00
CA ARG A 29 -1.32 -4.38 -2.85
C ARG A 29 -0.16 -4.71 -1.93
N ALA A 30 -0.45 -5.20 -0.72
CA ALA A 30 0.54 -5.56 0.31
C ALA A 30 1.46 -6.67 -0.22
N THR A 31 2.39 -6.30 -1.09
CA THR A 31 3.34 -7.17 -1.75
C THR A 31 4.60 -7.07 -0.92
N LYS A 32 4.63 -7.89 0.14
CA LYS A 32 5.64 -7.94 1.19
C LYS A 32 5.59 -6.73 2.12
N ILE A 33 5.16 -6.97 3.35
CA ILE A 33 5.08 -5.94 4.38
C ILE A 33 6.50 -5.70 4.91
N GLN A 34 7.30 -4.84 4.25
CA GLN A 34 8.65 -4.48 4.70
C GLN A 34 8.63 -4.02 6.18
N SER A 35 9.40 -4.60 7.11
CA SER A 35 9.40 -4.16 8.51
C SER A 35 9.31 -2.63 8.68
N GLY A 36 8.29 -2.14 9.39
CA GLY A 36 8.14 -0.70 9.61
C GLY A 36 9.25 -0.18 10.53
N ASN A 37 10.19 0.61 9.98
CA ASN A 37 11.40 1.10 10.67
C ASN A 37 11.15 2.23 11.71
N SER A 38 10.03 2.24 12.41
CA SER A 38 9.78 3.31 13.38
C SER A 38 10.57 3.08 14.67
N SER A 39 11.29 4.12 15.09
CA SER A 39 12.06 4.13 16.35
C SER A 39 11.17 4.33 17.58
N VAL A 40 9.93 4.80 17.40
CA VAL A 40 8.97 5.05 18.48
C VAL A 40 7.77 4.15 18.32
N MET A 41 7.55 3.28 19.29
CA MET A 41 6.44 2.33 19.38
C MET A 41 5.51 2.65 20.57
N PRO A 42 4.26 2.15 20.53
CA PRO A 42 3.47 2.03 21.75
C PRO A 42 4.23 1.24 22.80
N ALA A 43 4.02 1.58 24.07
CA ALA A 43 4.61 0.85 25.18
C ALA A 43 4.20 -0.64 25.17
N GLU A 44 5.04 -1.49 25.75
CA GLU A 44 4.66 -2.89 25.97
C GLU A 44 3.41 -2.96 26.86
N GLY A 45 2.46 -3.81 26.49
CA GLY A 45 1.18 -3.92 27.20
C GLY A 45 0.13 -2.88 26.79
N TYR A 46 0.42 -1.97 25.85
CA TYR A 46 -0.59 -1.07 25.29
C TYR A 46 -1.73 -1.87 24.63
N SER A 47 -2.94 -1.72 25.17
CA SER A 47 -4.08 -2.60 24.84
C SER A 47 -5.11 -1.96 23.93
N SER A 48 -5.11 -0.63 23.80
CA SER A 48 -6.10 0.09 23.00
C SER A 48 -6.02 -0.27 21.50
N GLN A 49 -7.15 -0.16 20.82
CA GLN A 49 -7.28 -0.40 19.37
C GLN A 49 -6.58 0.68 18.53
N TRP A 50 -6.37 1.87 19.10
CA TRP A 50 -5.82 3.03 18.41
C TRP A 50 -4.62 3.58 19.17
N TRP A 51 -3.64 4.11 18.45
CA TRP A 51 -2.47 4.75 19.04
C TRP A 51 -2.02 5.95 18.18
N THR A 52 -1.61 7.01 18.86
CA THR A 52 -1.13 8.24 18.20
C THR A 52 0.38 8.36 18.37
N HIS A 53 1.09 8.42 17.25
CA HIS A 53 2.54 8.65 17.22
C HIS A 53 2.85 10.10 17.61
N PRO A 54 3.98 10.40 18.28
CA PRO A 54 4.37 11.78 18.63
C PRO A 54 4.47 12.79 17.47
N ILE A 55 4.48 12.33 16.22
CA ILE A 55 4.51 13.19 15.02
C ILE A 55 3.11 13.50 14.48
N GLY A 56 2.06 12.98 15.14
CA GLY A 56 0.65 13.19 14.81
C GLY A 56 0.05 12.18 13.82
N CYS A 57 0.74 11.08 13.51
CA CYS A 57 0.14 9.98 12.74
C CYS A 57 -0.67 9.09 13.68
N GLU A 58 -1.85 8.64 13.25
CA GLU A 58 -2.68 7.73 14.03
C GLU A 58 -2.69 6.34 13.40
N TYR A 59 -2.68 5.31 14.26
CA TYR A 59 -2.60 3.93 13.83
C TYR A 59 -3.68 3.08 14.49
N SER A 60 -4.12 2.05 13.78
CA SER A 60 -5.03 1.01 14.24
C SER A 60 -4.27 -0.31 14.46
N ARG A 61 -4.56 -0.99 15.56
CA ARG A 61 -3.95 -2.27 15.92
C ARG A 61 -4.56 -3.42 15.13
N ALA A 62 -3.76 -4.26 14.50
CA ALA A 62 -4.18 -5.51 13.89
C ALA A 62 -3.04 -6.54 13.88
N GLY A 63 -3.34 -7.79 13.51
CA GLY A 63 -2.35 -8.86 13.43
C GLY A 63 -2.97 -10.24 13.69
N ARG A 64 -2.22 -11.28 13.36
CA ARG A 64 -2.50 -12.67 13.79
C ARG A 64 -2.35 -12.80 15.31
N PRO A 65 -2.86 -13.89 15.93
CA PRO A 65 -2.55 -14.19 17.32
C PRO A 65 -1.02 -14.18 17.57
N GLY A 66 -0.58 -13.39 18.55
CA GLY A 66 0.85 -13.20 18.85
C GLY A 66 1.54 -12.09 18.04
N GLU A 67 0.86 -11.50 17.08
CA GLU A 67 1.35 -10.41 16.23
C GLU A 67 0.71 -9.08 16.62
N ILE A 68 1.47 -8.00 16.57
CA ILE A 68 1.00 -6.63 16.82
C ILE A 68 1.60 -5.72 15.76
N VAL A 69 0.74 -5.32 14.83
CA VAL A 69 1.04 -4.40 13.74
C VAL A 69 0.08 -3.24 13.83
N TRP A 70 0.60 -2.06 13.60
CA TRP A 70 -0.13 -0.80 13.69
C TRP A 70 -0.21 -0.23 12.29
N TYR A 71 -1.42 -0.16 11.72
CA TYR A 71 -1.67 0.33 10.37
C TYR A 71 -2.14 1.77 10.39
N LEU A 72 -1.60 2.60 9.50
CA LEU A 72 -1.90 4.02 9.43
C LEU A 72 -3.40 4.24 9.15
N ILE A 73 -4.04 5.05 9.98
CA ILE A 73 -5.40 5.52 9.73
C ILE A 73 -5.33 6.55 8.61
N ILE A 74 -5.96 6.25 7.47
CA ILE A 74 -5.75 6.98 6.22
C ILE A 74 -6.12 8.47 6.32
N ASN A 75 -7.05 8.83 7.20
CA ASN A 75 -7.46 10.23 7.43
C ASN A 75 -6.33 11.08 8.05
N THR A 76 -5.32 10.45 8.65
CA THR A 76 -4.13 11.11 9.22
C THR A 76 -2.88 10.93 8.37
N ALA A 77 -3.02 10.30 7.19
CA ALA A 77 -1.88 10.02 6.32
C ALA A 77 -1.28 11.32 5.76
N ARG A 78 0.02 11.49 5.98
CA ARG A 78 0.81 12.61 5.50
C ARG A 78 2.26 12.18 5.25
N PRO A 79 3.04 12.94 4.47
CA PRO A 79 4.46 12.65 4.29
C PRO A 79 5.16 12.48 5.64
N GLY A 80 5.94 11.41 5.77
CA GLY A 80 6.63 11.05 7.01
C GLY A 80 5.86 10.12 7.96
N CYS A 81 4.59 9.77 7.67
CA CYS A 81 3.90 8.68 8.35
C CYS A 81 4.19 7.35 7.63
N PRO A 82 4.87 6.38 8.28
CA PRO A 82 4.88 5.01 7.80
C PRO A 82 3.45 4.48 7.58
N THR A 83 3.25 3.70 6.53
CA THR A 83 1.95 3.05 6.25
C THR A 83 1.57 2.04 7.32
N TYR A 84 2.57 1.45 7.97
CA TYR A 84 2.42 0.62 9.15
C TYR A 84 3.74 0.58 9.92
N ILE A 85 3.64 0.12 11.16
CA ILE A 85 4.77 -0.15 12.04
C ILE A 85 4.55 -1.48 12.77
N VAL A 86 5.63 -2.22 13.01
CA VAL A 86 5.57 -3.60 13.52
C VAL A 86 6.16 -3.63 14.91
N GLN A 87 5.31 -3.83 15.92
CA GLN A 87 5.76 -3.96 17.29
C GLN A 87 6.15 -5.42 17.60
N ARG A 88 5.40 -6.38 17.07
CA ARG A 88 5.71 -7.81 17.16
C ARG A 88 5.26 -8.50 15.87
N GLY A 89 6.21 -8.99 15.08
CA GLY A 89 5.96 -9.62 13.78
C GLY A 89 6.60 -11.00 13.69
N PHE A 90 6.13 -11.82 12.76
CA PHE A 90 6.76 -13.07 12.38
C PHE A 90 7.64 -12.87 11.13
N SER A 91 8.68 -13.70 10.98
CA SER A 91 9.67 -13.60 9.89
C SER A 91 9.15 -14.02 8.51
N ASP A 92 7.96 -14.62 8.44
CA ASP A 92 7.32 -15.03 7.21
C ASP A 92 6.70 -13.86 6.42
N VAL A 93 6.47 -12.73 7.10
CA VAL A 93 5.75 -11.56 6.53
C VAL A 93 6.57 -10.28 6.56
N TYR A 94 7.43 -10.08 7.58
CA TYR A 94 8.07 -8.80 7.92
C TYR A 94 9.59 -8.79 7.78
#